data_AF-A0A9E3MFC2-F1
#
_entry.id   AF-A0A9E3MFC2-F1
#
_cell.length_a   1.000
_cell.length_b   1.000
_cell.length_c   1.000
_cell.angle_alpha   90.00
_cell.angle_beta   90.00
_cell.angle_gamma   90.00
#
_symmetry.space_group_name_H-M   'P 1'
#
loop_
_entity.id
_entity.type
_entity.pdbx_description
1 polymer ?
#
loop_
_entity_poly.entity_id
_entity_poly.type
_entity_poly.pdbx_seq_one_letter_code
_entity_poly.pdbx_strand_id
1 'polypeptide(L)'
;MKASSLIAGAILAGCAALAPVTHATPAGAATEAIPVYGVQVVRTTPHDINAFTEGLFFLNGWFYESTGLDGHSTVRKVKPETGQVVQRTNLPPDVFGEGIVPWKGNLIGLTWKGQVGYVFDLDSFEVKGKFGYPGEGWGLT
;
A
#
# COMPACT_ATOMS: atom_id res chain seq x y z
N MET A 1 17.58 22.53 -71.37
CA MET A 1 17.48 23.74 -72.21
C MET A 1 16.26 24.53 -71.76
N LYS A 2 16.47 25.81 -71.39
CA LYS A 2 15.57 27.00 -71.50
C LYS A 2 14.09 26.77 -71.12
N ALA A 3 13.45 27.51 -70.23
CA ALA A 3 13.52 28.93 -69.90
C ALA A 3 12.76 29.11 -68.55
N SER A 4 13.16 29.97 -67.62
CA SER A 4 12.94 31.43 -67.62
C SER A 4 11.52 31.77 -68.09
N SER A 5 10.69 32.57 -67.47
CA SER A 5 10.68 33.47 -66.32
C SER A 5 9.25 34.05 -66.38
N LEU A 6 8.63 34.42 -65.26
CA LEU A 6 7.74 35.60 -65.21
C LEU A 6 7.30 35.85 -63.77
N ILE A 7 7.85 36.93 -63.22
CA ILE A 7 7.40 37.61 -62.00
C ILE A 7 6.56 38.80 -62.47
N ALA A 8 5.38 38.96 -61.88
CA ALA A 8 4.65 40.21 -61.61
C ALA A 8 3.21 39.77 -61.27
N GLY A 9 2.62 40.04 -60.12
CA GLY A 9 2.66 41.25 -59.33
C GLY A 9 1.21 41.69 -59.17
N ALA A 10 0.63 41.47 -57.99
CA ALA A 10 -0.62 42.09 -57.58
C ALA A 10 -0.63 42.13 -56.05
N ILE A 11 -0.33 43.31 -55.50
CA ILE A 11 -0.56 43.60 -54.08
C ILE A 11 -2.06 43.81 -53.94
N LEU A 12 -2.78 42.78 -53.50
CA LEU A 12 -4.13 42.96 -52.96
C LEU A 12 -3.99 43.39 -51.49
N ALA A 13 -4.34 44.65 -51.22
CA ALA A 13 -4.69 45.09 -49.87
C ALA A 13 -6.00 44.40 -49.46
N GLY A 14 -5.90 43.17 -48.97
CA GLY A 14 -7.01 42.46 -48.37
C GLY A 14 -7.17 42.91 -46.91
N CYS A 15 -8.24 43.64 -46.61
CA CYS A 15 -8.75 43.72 -45.24
C CYS A 15 -9.07 42.29 -44.77
N ALA A 16 -8.14 41.68 -44.04
CA ALA A 16 -8.41 40.43 -43.35
C ALA A 16 -9.38 40.75 -42.21
N ALA A 17 -10.67 40.57 -42.47
CA ALA A 17 -11.65 40.43 -41.40
C ALA A 17 -11.22 39.21 -40.56
N LEU A 18 -10.68 39.46 -39.37
CA LEU A 18 -10.36 38.42 -38.40
C LEU A 18 -11.67 37.74 -38.02
N ALA A 19 -11.97 36.60 -38.64
CA ALA A 19 -13.03 35.73 -38.15
C ALA A 19 -12.59 35.23 -36.76
N PRO A 20 -13.45 35.34 -35.73
CA PRO A 20 -13.11 34.83 -34.41
C PRO A 20 -12.94 33.31 -34.52
N VAL A 21 -11.74 32.82 -34.21
CA VAL A 21 -11.50 31.40 -34.04
C VAL A 21 -12.29 30.98 -32.79
N THR A 22 -13.44 30.33 -33.00
CA THR A 22 -14.17 29.72 -31.91
C THR A 22 -13.40 28.49 -31.46
N HIS A 23 -12.56 28.66 -30.44
CA HIS A 23 -12.01 27.52 -29.72
C HIS A 23 -13.18 26.78 -29.08
N ALA A 24 -13.52 25.61 -29.61
CA ALA A 24 -14.42 24.69 -28.95
C ALA A 24 -13.79 24.31 -27.62
N THR A 25 -14.37 24.76 -26.51
CA THR A 25 -14.01 24.30 -25.17
C THR A 25 -14.20 22.78 -25.17
N PRO A 26 -13.14 21.99 -24.94
CA PRO A 26 -13.33 20.55 -24.81
C PRO A 26 -14.32 20.33 -23.68
N ALA A 27 -15.42 19.63 -23.97
CA ALA A 27 -16.37 19.21 -22.95
C ALA A 27 -15.56 18.43 -21.90
N GLY A 28 -15.47 18.97 -20.69
CA GLY A 28 -14.74 18.34 -19.60
C GLY A 28 -15.28 16.93 -19.44
N ALA A 29 -14.40 15.93 -19.57
CA ALA A 29 -14.77 14.56 -19.27
C ALA A 29 -15.33 14.55 -17.84
N ALA A 30 -16.56 14.06 -17.68
CA ALA A 30 -17.14 13.90 -16.36
C ALA A 30 -16.26 12.92 -15.58
N THR A 31 -15.57 13.41 -14.55
CA THR A 31 -14.81 12.57 -13.64
C THR A 31 -15.82 11.71 -12.88
N GLU A 32 -15.80 10.39 -13.10
CA GLU A 32 -16.59 9.50 -12.26
C GLU A 32 -16.18 9.65 -10.79
N ALA A 33 -17.17 9.74 -9.91
CA ALA A 33 -16.93 9.88 -8.48
C ALA A 33 -16.26 8.61 -7.93
N ILE A 34 -15.33 8.77 -6.98
CA ILE A 34 -14.69 7.65 -6.29
C ILE A 34 -15.77 6.86 -5.53
N PRO A 35 -15.89 5.54 -5.75
CA PRO A 35 -16.88 4.72 -5.04
C PRO A 35 -16.67 4.77 -3.52
N VAL A 36 -17.76 4.89 -2.77
CA VAL A 36 -17.78 4.83 -1.30
C VAL A 36 -18.50 3.55 -0.87
N TYR A 37 -17.85 2.76 0.00
CA TYR A 37 -18.38 1.51 0.52
C TYR A 37 -18.79 1.65 1.99
N GLY A 38 -19.94 1.09 2.34
CA GLY A 38 -20.33 0.87 3.74
C GLY A 38 -19.79 -0.46 4.28
N VAL A 39 -19.86 -0.64 5.60
CA VAL A 39 -19.50 -1.89 6.28
C VAL A 39 -20.69 -2.44 7.06
N GLN A 40 -20.86 -3.76 7.06
CA GLN A 40 -21.81 -4.47 7.91
C GLN A 40 -21.04 -5.42 8.82
N VAL A 41 -21.25 -5.31 10.13
CA VAL A 41 -20.65 -6.25 11.09
C VAL A 41 -21.39 -7.58 11.00
N VAL A 42 -20.71 -8.60 10.47
CA VAL A 42 -21.25 -9.97 10.36
C VAL A 42 -20.97 -10.82 11.60
N ARG A 43 -19.88 -10.52 12.31
CA ARG A 43 -19.43 -11.22 13.51
C ARG A 43 -18.49 -10.33 14.31
N THR A 44 -18.59 -10.41 15.63
CA THR A 44 -17.63 -9.83 16.56
C THR A 44 -16.95 -10.96 17.34
N THR A 45 -15.64 -10.88 17.49
CA THR A 45 -14.83 -11.86 18.25
C THR A 45 -14.04 -11.14 19.34
N PRO A 46 -13.75 -11.79 20.48
CA PRO A 46 -12.88 -11.21 21.48
C PRO A 46 -11.48 -10.92 20.92
N HIS A 47 -10.87 -9.82 21.37
CA HIS A 47 -9.49 -9.45 21.06
C HIS A 47 -8.81 -8.98 22.35
N ASP A 48 -7.50 -9.24 22.47
CA ASP A 48 -6.72 -8.86 23.64
C ASP A 48 -6.58 -7.33 23.69
N ILE A 49 -7.16 -6.67 24.69
CA ILE A 49 -7.14 -5.21 24.79
C ILE A 49 -5.74 -4.62 25.03
N ASN A 50 -4.75 -5.45 25.35
CA ASN A 50 -3.35 -5.03 25.52
C ASN A 50 -2.53 -5.19 24.23
N ALA A 51 -3.16 -5.67 23.16
CA ALA A 51 -2.59 -5.79 21.84
C ALA A 51 -2.57 -4.45 21.11
N PHE A 52 -1.39 -3.89 20.89
CA PHE A 52 -1.25 -2.82 19.90
C PHE A 52 -1.04 -3.44 18.52
N THR A 53 -2.12 -3.75 17.80
CA THR A 53 -2.09 -4.48 16.52
C THR A 53 -1.50 -3.65 15.40
N GLU A 54 -0.44 -4.15 14.75
CA GLU A 54 0.22 -3.46 13.62
C GLU A 54 0.27 -4.29 12.33
N GLY A 55 0.00 -5.59 12.44
CA GLY A 55 -0.16 -6.47 11.29
C GLY A 55 -1.12 -7.61 11.61
N LEU A 56 -1.99 -7.97 10.68
CA LEU A 56 -3.02 -8.99 10.91
C LEU A 56 -3.37 -9.69 9.61
N PHE A 57 -3.12 -10.99 9.51
CA PHE A 57 -3.61 -11.80 8.39
C PHE A 57 -4.33 -13.07 8.87
N PHE A 58 -5.20 -13.60 8.01
CA PHE A 58 -5.90 -14.86 8.25
C PHE A 58 -5.33 -15.97 7.36
N LEU A 59 -4.94 -17.08 7.97
CA LEU A 59 -4.39 -18.22 7.24
C LEU A 59 -4.79 -19.53 7.92
N ASN A 60 -5.36 -20.45 7.12
CA ASN A 60 -5.69 -21.82 7.54
C ASN A 60 -6.53 -21.90 8.84
N GLY A 61 -7.49 -20.98 9.01
CA GLY A 61 -8.38 -20.97 10.18
C GLY A 61 -7.86 -20.18 11.38
N TRP A 62 -6.70 -19.53 11.27
CA TRP A 62 -6.06 -18.80 12.36
C TRP A 62 -5.82 -17.35 11.99
N PHE A 63 -5.88 -16.48 13.00
CA PHE A 63 -5.27 -15.16 12.89
C PHE A 63 -3.79 -15.24 13.22
N TYR A 64 -2.99 -14.54 12.43
CA TYR A 64 -1.59 -14.25 12.71
C TYR A 64 -1.47 -12.75 12.87
N GLU A 65 -0.86 -12.33 13.97
CA GLU A 65 -0.85 -10.93 14.39
C GLU A 65 0.55 -10.50 14.81
N SER A 66 0.92 -9.29 14.43
CA SER A 66 2.08 -8.57 14.93
C SER A 66 1.62 -7.45 15.84
N THR A 67 2.33 -7.25 16.95
CA THR A 67 2.09 -6.12 17.84
C THR A 67 3.25 -5.17 17.91
N GLY A 68 2.91 -3.90 18.06
CA GLY A 68 3.81 -2.83 18.47
C GLY A 68 3.94 -2.69 19.99
N LEU A 69 4.55 -1.58 20.40
CA LEU A 69 5.03 -1.19 21.74
C LEU A 69 6.47 -1.64 22.03
N ASP A 70 7.32 -0.67 22.35
CA ASP A 70 8.72 -0.89 22.74
C ASP A 70 8.78 -1.82 23.95
N GLY A 71 9.63 -2.85 23.88
CA GLY A 71 9.75 -3.87 24.92
C GLY A 71 8.65 -4.94 24.95
N HIS A 72 7.58 -4.76 24.16
CA HIS A 72 6.36 -5.60 24.23
C HIS A 72 5.88 -6.13 22.88
N SER A 73 6.58 -5.82 21.79
CA SER A 73 6.22 -6.27 20.45
C SER A 73 6.33 -7.79 20.30
N THR A 74 5.34 -8.41 19.65
CA THR A 74 5.23 -9.86 19.49
C THR A 74 4.76 -10.25 18.10
N VAL A 75 5.07 -11.47 17.67
CA VAL A 75 4.36 -12.17 16.59
C VAL A 75 3.61 -13.33 17.21
N ARG A 76 2.33 -13.49 16.87
CA ARG A 76 1.45 -14.46 17.53
C ARG A 76 0.40 -15.07 16.62
N LYS A 77 -0.03 -16.27 16.99
CA LYS A 77 -1.11 -17.04 16.37
C LYS A 77 -2.29 -17.08 17.31
N VAL A 78 -3.46 -16.72 16.82
CA VAL A 78 -4.66 -16.45 17.63
C VAL A 78 -5.84 -17.24 17.09
N LYS A 79 -6.60 -17.86 17.99
CA LYS A 79 -7.87 -18.53 17.67
C LYS A 79 -8.96 -17.49 17.42
N PRO A 80 -9.54 -17.39 16.21
CA PRO A 80 -10.52 -16.36 15.88
C PRO A 80 -11.74 -16.36 16.79
N GLU A 81 -12.22 -17.53 17.19
CA GLU A 81 -13.47 -17.64 17.97
C GLU A 81 -13.36 -17.03 19.37
N THR A 82 -12.17 -17.11 19.97
CA THR A 82 -11.98 -16.83 21.40
C THR A 82 -10.99 -15.70 21.66
N GLY A 83 -10.21 -15.28 20.66
CA GLY A 83 -9.09 -14.36 20.86
C GLY A 83 -7.90 -14.99 21.60
N GLN A 84 -7.93 -16.30 21.83
CA GLN A 84 -6.87 -16.99 22.56
C GLN A 84 -5.59 -17.07 21.73
N VAL A 85 -4.50 -16.56 22.29
CA VAL A 85 -3.15 -16.75 21.76
C VAL A 85 -2.72 -18.20 21.98
N VAL A 86 -2.48 -18.94 20.90
CA VAL A 86 -2.05 -20.35 20.96
C VAL A 86 -0.54 -20.54 20.73
N GLN A 87 0.12 -19.52 20.17
CA GLN A 87 1.56 -19.48 19.95
C GLN A 87 2.02 -18.03 19.89
N ARG A 88 3.19 -17.71 20.45
CA ARG A 88 3.78 -16.38 20.39
C ARG A 88 5.30 -16.44 20.41
N THR A 89 5.93 -15.43 19.82
CA THR A 89 7.34 -15.08 20.05
C THR A 89 7.45 -13.59 20.33
N ASN A 90 8.37 -13.22 21.21
CA ASN A 90 8.66 -11.82 21.50
C ASN A 90 9.70 -11.30 20.51
N LEU A 91 9.53 -10.07 20.05
CA LEU A 91 10.61 -9.36 19.36
C LEU A 91 11.64 -8.88 20.38
N PRO A 92 12.87 -8.55 19.95
CA PRO A 92 13.85 -7.90 20.81
C PRO A 92 13.28 -6.64 21.48
N PRO A 93 13.68 -6.30 22.72
CA PRO A 93 13.06 -5.19 23.46
C PRO A 93 13.17 -3.81 22.79
N ASP A 94 14.19 -3.61 21.95
CA ASP A 94 14.45 -2.39 21.17
C ASP A 94 13.72 -2.35 19.81
N VAL A 95 12.87 -3.35 19.54
CA VAL A 95 12.16 -3.48 18.27
C VAL A 95 10.67 -3.23 18.47
N PHE A 96 10.17 -2.23 17.73
CA PHE A 96 8.74 -2.00 17.53
C PHE A 96 8.29 -2.79 16.29
N GLY A 97 7.44 -3.80 16.49
CA GLY A 97 6.91 -4.66 15.42
C GLY A 97 5.81 -3.98 14.61
N GLU A 98 5.76 -4.26 13.31
CA GLU A 98 4.82 -3.63 12.36
C GLU A 98 4.09 -4.70 11.52
N GLY A 99 3.70 -4.40 10.28
CA GLY A 99 3.02 -5.31 9.36
C GLY A 99 3.73 -6.65 9.16
N ILE A 100 2.93 -7.72 8.99
CA ILE A 100 3.38 -9.09 8.74
C ILE A 100 2.59 -9.75 7.59
N VAL A 101 3.26 -10.59 6.79
CA VAL A 101 2.62 -11.34 5.69
C VAL A 101 3.20 -12.75 5.56
N PRO A 102 2.40 -13.77 5.19
CA PRO A 102 2.91 -15.10 4.89
C PRO A 102 3.52 -15.14 3.48
N TRP A 103 4.71 -15.73 3.35
CA TRP A 103 5.37 -15.93 2.06
C TRP A 103 6.22 -17.19 2.02
N LYS A 104 5.83 -18.14 1.15
CA LYS A 104 6.57 -19.39 0.88
C LYS A 104 6.99 -20.16 2.15
N GLY A 105 6.07 -20.35 3.09
CA GLY A 105 6.33 -21.04 4.36
C GLY A 105 7.06 -20.19 5.41
N ASN A 106 7.22 -18.90 5.17
CA ASN A 106 7.76 -17.95 6.14
C ASN A 106 6.70 -16.92 6.51
N LEU A 107 6.90 -16.24 7.63
CA LEU A 107 6.23 -15.00 7.99
C LEU A 107 7.25 -13.87 7.88
N ILE A 108 6.96 -12.88 7.05
CA ILE A 108 7.81 -11.71 6.84
C ILE A 108 7.25 -10.58 7.68
N GLY A 109 8.06 -9.99 8.54
CA GLY A 109 7.65 -8.88 9.41
C GLY A 109 8.50 -7.64 9.22
N LEU A 110 7.85 -6.48 9.26
CA LEU A 110 8.49 -5.17 9.27
C LEU A 110 8.69 -4.67 10.71
N THR A 111 9.53 -3.64 10.84
CA THR A 111 9.68 -2.84 12.04
C THR A 111 9.45 -1.36 11.71
N TRP A 112 9.13 -0.55 12.72
CA TRP A 112 8.78 0.84 12.46
C TRP A 112 9.95 1.65 11.89
N LYS A 113 10.88 2.04 12.76
CA LYS A 113 12.06 2.87 12.42
C LYS A 113 13.36 2.08 12.34
N GLY A 114 13.30 0.79 12.64
CA GLY A 114 14.49 -0.07 12.75
C GLY A 114 15.21 -0.34 11.44
N GLN A 115 14.59 -0.03 10.28
CA GLN A 115 15.15 -0.32 8.94
C GLN A 115 15.57 -1.77 8.75
N VAL A 116 14.95 -2.66 9.54
CA VAL A 116 15.21 -4.08 9.58
C VAL A 116 13.88 -4.81 9.53
N GLY A 117 13.81 -5.82 8.69
CA GLY A 117 12.71 -6.77 8.66
C GLY A 117 13.18 -8.13 9.13
N TYR A 118 12.24 -8.94 9.60
CA TYR A 118 12.47 -10.27 10.12
C TYR A 118 11.81 -11.31 9.21
N VAL A 119 12.50 -12.43 9.03
CA VAL A 119 11.96 -13.62 8.36
C VAL A 119 11.81 -14.68 9.44
N PHE A 120 10.58 -15.05 9.75
CA PHE A 120 10.26 -16.12 10.68
C PHE A 120 9.86 -17.37 9.92
N ASP A 121 10.14 -18.54 10.48
CA ASP A 121 9.43 -19.75 10.09
C ASP A 121 7.95 -19.59 10.45
N LEU A 122 7.05 -19.89 9.50
CA LEU A 122 5.62 -19.65 9.69
C LEU A 122 5.00 -20.55 10.76
N ASP A 123 5.56 -21.76 10.95
CA ASP A 123 5.00 -22.75 11.86
C ASP A 123 5.61 -22.64 13.26
N SER A 124 6.91 -22.40 13.39
CA SER A 124 7.57 -22.31 14.71
C SER A 124 7.72 -20.88 15.24
N PHE A 125 7.66 -19.86 14.38
CA PHE A 125 8.07 -18.48 14.67
C PHE A 125 9.56 -18.33 15.04
N GLU A 126 10.40 -19.30 14.70
CA GLU A 126 11.84 -19.14 14.81
C GLU A 126 12.34 -18.13 13.76
N VAL A 127 13.23 -17.23 14.17
CA VAL A 127 13.85 -16.26 13.25
C VAL A 127 14.82 -17.01 12.33
N LYS A 128 14.51 -17.04 11.04
CA LYS A 128 15.37 -17.62 9.99
C LYS A 128 16.33 -16.61 9.39
N GLY A 129 16.02 -15.32 9.50
CA GLY A 129 16.88 -14.26 8.95
C GLY A 129 16.35 -12.86 9.19
N LYS A 130 17.13 -11.90 8.74
CA LYS A 130 16.78 -10.48 8.74
C LYS A 130 17.14 -9.87 7.39
N PHE A 131 16.47 -8.79 7.03
CA PHE A 131 16.79 -8.00 5.83
C PHE A 131 16.75 -6.52 6.16
N GLY A 132 17.51 -5.70 5.43
CA GLY A 132 17.49 -4.25 5.58
C GLY A 132 16.57 -3.59 4.55
N TYR A 133 15.97 -2.46 4.91
CA TYR A 133 15.24 -1.59 3.98
C TYR A 133 15.35 -0.12 4.42
N PRO A 134 15.33 0.84 3.47
CA PRO A 134 15.34 2.25 3.81
C PRO A 134 13.95 2.72 4.28
N GLY A 135 13.92 3.77 5.10
CA GLY A 135 12.67 4.41 5.55
C GLY A 135 12.01 3.69 6.72
N GLU A 136 10.69 3.85 6.83
CA GLU A 136 9.87 3.21 7.86
C GLU A 136 9.10 2.01 7.29
N GLY A 137 8.85 1.02 8.13
CA GLY A 137 7.90 -0.06 7.86
C GLY A 137 6.58 0.22 8.56
N TRP A 138 5.47 0.00 7.86
CA TRP A 138 4.11 0.14 8.40
C TRP A 138 3.32 -1.11 7.95
N GLY A 139 2.25 -0.92 7.17
CA GLY A 139 1.39 -2.00 6.71
C GLY A 139 2.04 -2.96 5.70
N LEU A 140 1.93 -4.25 6.02
CA LEU A 140 2.17 -5.39 5.14
C LEU A 140 1.23 -6.50 5.63
N THR A 141 0.28 -6.96 4.81
CA THR A 141 -0.77 -7.92 5.19
C THR A 141 -1.36 -8.58 3.95
#